data_AF-A0A7S0ULY2-F1
#
_entry.id   AF-A0A7S0ULY2-F1
#
_cell.length_a   1.000
_cell.length_b   1.000
_cell.length_c   1.000
_cell.angle_alpha   90.00
_cell.angle_beta   90.00
_cell.angle_gamma   90.00
#
_symmetry.space_group_name_H-M   'P 1'
#
loop_
_entity.id
_entity.type
_entity.pdbx_description
1 polymer ?
#
loop_
_entity_poly.entity_id
_entity_poly.type
_entity_poly.pdbx_seq_one_letter_code
_entity_poly.pdbx_strand_id
1 'polypeptide(L)'
;QVAGLLEQNFPERLAGCLVFPVPAAATLLWRVVKVFLDPNTVKKVGLIKGDSRNEAPAPYATMEEYIQKSVMHQMEEFRCASFEVEKSKLSKKKQKPLIVASIE
;
A
#
# COMPACT_ATOMS: atom_id res chain seq x y z
N GLN A 1 11.39 -18.96 2.90
CA GLN A 1 11.38 -17.77 3.78
C GLN A 1 12.34 -16.73 3.20
N VAL A 2 11.84 -15.63 2.64
CA VAL A 2 12.68 -14.62 1.97
C VAL A 2 13.31 -13.64 3.00
N ALA A 3 12.56 -13.30 4.05
CA ALA A 3 13.01 -12.39 5.12
C ALA A 3 14.27 -12.88 5.84
N GLY A 4 14.32 -14.16 6.25
CA GLY A 4 15.49 -14.72 6.93
C GLY A 4 16.77 -14.74 6.07
N LEU A 5 16.61 -14.84 4.75
CA LEU A 5 17.74 -14.83 3.81
C LEU A 5 18.29 -13.40 3.62
N LEU A 6 17.42 -12.39 3.63
CA LEU A 6 17.81 -10.98 3.61
C LEU A 6 18.53 -10.57 4.89
N GLU A 7 18.06 -10.99 6.06
CA GLU A 7 18.69 -10.66 7.34
C GLU A 7 20.08 -11.28 7.48
N GLN A 8 20.27 -12.52 7.02
CA GLN A 8 21.55 -13.23 7.11
C GLN A 8 22.60 -12.73 6.12
N ASN A 9 22.20 -12.29 4.92
CA ASN A 9 23.14 -11.91 3.86
C ASN A 9 23.32 -10.40 3.72
N PHE A 10 22.35 -9.60 4.17
CA PHE A 10 22.37 -8.14 4.06
C PHE A 10 21.89 -7.47 5.35
N PRO A 11 22.63 -7.66 6.46
CA PRO A 11 22.32 -6.95 7.69
C PRO A 11 22.33 -5.43 7.44
N GLU A 12 21.42 -4.72 8.10
CA GLU A 12 21.24 -3.26 8.06
C GLU A 12 20.75 -2.63 6.75
N ARG A 13 20.45 -3.40 5.70
CA ARG A 13 19.97 -2.83 4.43
C ARG A 13 18.57 -2.21 4.50
N LEU A 14 17.75 -2.61 5.47
CA LEU A 14 16.45 -1.99 5.69
C LEU A 14 16.63 -0.63 6.37
N ALA A 15 16.41 0.45 5.63
CA ALA A 15 16.38 1.82 6.17
C ALA A 15 15.05 2.14 6.86
N GLY A 16 13.93 1.73 6.24
CA GLY A 16 12.59 1.91 6.77
C GLY A 16 11.57 1.06 6.01
N CYS A 17 10.50 0.66 6.68
CA CYS A 17 9.40 -0.12 6.13
C CYS A 17 8.09 0.54 6.59
N LEU A 18 7.36 1.12 5.65
CA LEU A 18 6.06 1.73 5.93
C LEU A 18 4.95 0.87 5.33
N VAL A 19 4.06 0.37 6.18
CA VAL A 19 2.92 -0.46 5.75
C VAL A 19 1.64 0.34 5.92
N PHE A 20 0.97 0.60 4.81
CA PHE A 20 -0.30 1.33 4.75
C PHE A 20 -1.13 0.93 3.51
N PRO A 21 -2.46 1.13 3.52
CA PRO A 21 -3.29 1.32 4.72
C PRO A 21 -3.49 -0.02 5.43
N VAL A 22 -3.30 -0.08 6.76
CA VAL A 22 -3.56 -1.31 7.53
C VAL A 22 -4.85 -1.26 8.33
N PRO A 23 -5.57 -2.39 8.49
CA PRO A 23 -6.72 -2.45 9.38
C PRO A 23 -6.28 -2.33 10.86
N ALA A 24 -7.19 -1.92 11.74
CA ALA A 24 -6.90 -1.75 13.17
C ALA A 24 -6.43 -3.05 13.86
N ALA A 25 -6.85 -4.22 13.37
CA ALA A 25 -6.36 -5.49 13.89
C ALA A 25 -4.85 -5.69 13.67
N ALA A 26 -4.31 -5.18 12.56
CA ALA A 26 -2.88 -5.31 12.25
C ALA A 26 -2.01 -4.50 13.22
N THR A 27 -2.48 -3.32 13.66
CA THR A 27 -1.74 -2.54 14.67
C THR A 27 -1.74 -3.23 16.03
N LEU A 28 -2.79 -3.99 16.35
CA LEU A 28 -2.84 -4.80 17.56
C LEU A 28 -1.86 -5.98 17.47
N LEU A 29 -1.86 -6.71 16.35
CA LEU A 29 -0.91 -7.79 16.10
C LEU A 29 0.53 -7.30 16.15
N TRP A 30 0.82 -6.13 15.60
CA TRP A 30 2.14 -5.52 15.64
C TRP A 30 2.65 -5.30 17.07
N ARG A 31 1.78 -5.01 18.05
CA ARG A 31 2.19 -4.91 19.46
C ARG A 31 2.77 -6.22 19.98
N VAL A 32 2.19 -7.36 19.58
CA VAL A 32 2.68 -8.69 19.96
C VAL A 32 4.00 -8.99 19.24
N VAL A 33 4.03 -8.74 17.93
CA VAL A 33 5.21 -9.00 17.09
C VAL A 33 6.43 -8.21 17.56
N LYS A 34 6.26 -6.94 17.95
CA LYS A 34 7.36 -6.10 18.50
C LYS A 34 8.09 -6.71 19.70
N VAL A 35 7.47 -7.59 20.48
CA VAL A 35 8.12 -8.26 21.62
C VAL A 35 9.21 -9.24 21.15
N PHE A 36 9.09 -9.76 19.93
CA PHE A 36 10.01 -10.75 19.37
C PHE A 36 11.06 -10.16 18.42
N LEU A 37 10.95 -8.87 18.07
CA LEU A 37 11.90 -8.20 17.19
C LEU A 37 12.90 -7.36 17.99
N ASP A 38 14.10 -7.25 17.42
CA ASP A 38 15.12 -6.35 17.92
C ASP A 38 14.63 -4.88 17.90
N PRO A 39 14.93 -4.07 18.94
CA PRO A 39 14.50 -2.67 19.01
C PRO A 39 14.91 -1.81 17.81
N ASN A 40 16.03 -2.11 17.15
CA ASN A 40 16.49 -1.41 15.95
C ASN A 40 15.56 -1.70 14.76
N THR A 41 15.13 -2.96 14.59
CA THR A 41 14.19 -3.34 13.54
C THR A 41 12.80 -2.76 13.82
N VAL A 42 12.36 -2.75 15.08
CA VAL A 42 11.07 -2.17 15.46
C VAL A 42 10.97 -0.69 15.09
N LYS A 43 12.04 0.09 15.28
CA LYS A 43 12.07 1.53 14.96
C LYS A 43 11.95 1.82 13.46
N LYS A 44 12.34 0.87 12.61
CA LYS A 44 12.32 1.00 11.15
C LYS A 44 10.95 0.71 10.55
N VAL A 45 10.07 0.04 11.29
CA VAL A 45 8.78 -0.43 10.77
C VAL A 45 7.64 0.46 11.30
N GLY A 46 7.02 1.23 10.40
CA GLY A 46 5.83 2.03 10.65
C GLY A 46 4.58 1.34 10.14
N LEU A 47 3.56 1.20 10.99
CA LEU A 47 2.23 0.72 10.58
C LEU A 47 1.24 1.88 10.69
N ILE A 48 0.69 2.29 9.55
CA ILE A 48 -0.26 3.39 9.49
C ILE A 48 -1.65 2.85 9.16
N LYS A 49 -2.56 3.03 10.11
CA LYS A 49 -3.98 2.75 9.90
C LYS A 49 -4.52 3.72 8.86
N GLY A 50 -5.29 3.21 7.91
CA GLY A 50 -5.90 4.04 6.88
C GLY A 50 -7.15 3.41 6.30
N ASP A 51 -7.83 4.21 5.49
CA ASP A 51 -8.94 3.76 4.66
C ASP A 51 -8.39 3.18 3.35
N SER A 52 -8.94 2.05 2.92
CA SER A 52 -8.51 1.33 1.71
C SER A 52 -9.30 1.71 0.46
N ARG A 53 -10.24 2.66 0.55
CA ARG A 53 -10.96 3.17 -0.63
C ARG A 53 -10.01 3.92 -1.56
N ASN A 54 -10.21 3.78 -2.87
CA ASN A 54 -9.36 4.38 -3.89
C ASN A 54 -9.27 5.91 -3.76
N GLU A 55 -10.33 6.55 -3.30
CA GLU A 55 -10.47 8.02 -3.22
C GLU A 55 -10.29 8.55 -1.81
N ALA A 56 -9.97 7.68 -0.85
CA ALA A 56 -9.63 8.13 0.49
C ALA A 56 -8.30 8.92 0.44
N PRO A 57 -8.22 10.06 1.14
CA PRO A 57 -6.98 10.82 1.21
C PRO A 57 -5.91 10.04 1.96
N ALA A 58 -4.66 10.12 1.51
CA ALA A 58 -3.54 9.59 2.25
C ALA A 58 -3.45 10.23 3.66
N PRO A 59 -3.07 9.47 4.70
CA PRO A 59 -2.95 9.98 6.06
C PRO A 59 -1.63 10.76 6.24
N TYR A 60 -1.53 11.91 5.58
CA TYR A 60 -0.32 12.74 5.47
C TYR A 60 0.34 13.03 6.82
N ALA A 61 -0.43 13.47 7.83
CA ALA A 61 0.11 13.84 9.13
C ALA A 61 0.96 12.74 9.78
N THR A 62 0.52 11.48 9.70
CA THR A 62 1.26 10.32 10.22
C THR A 62 2.37 9.82 9.30
N MET A 63 2.30 10.11 8.00
CA MET A 63 3.31 9.67 7.03
C MET A 63 4.50 10.63 6.93
N GLU A 64 4.30 11.92 7.27
CA GLU A 64 5.37 12.94 7.29
C GLU A 64 6.53 12.56 8.24
N GLU A 65 6.27 11.70 9.23
CA GLU A 65 7.31 11.14 10.12
C GLU A 65 8.30 10.20 9.39
N TYR A 66 7.87 9.61 8.28
CA TYR A 66 8.62 8.57 7.56
C TYR A 66 9.09 9.00 6.17
N ILE A 67 8.31 9.86 5.51
CA ILE A 67 8.51 10.22 4.10
C ILE A 67 8.37 11.73 3.94
N GLN A 68 9.26 12.34 3.16
CA GLN A 68 9.17 13.76 2.82
C GLN A 68 7.89 14.08 2.05
N LYS A 69 7.31 15.24 2.36
CA LYS A 69 6.03 15.69 1.78
C LYS A 69 5.99 15.71 0.25
N SER A 70 7.07 16.16 -0.39
CA SER A 70 7.17 16.19 -1.86
C SER A 70 7.05 14.80 -2.48
N VAL A 71 7.73 13.81 -1.89
CA VAL A 71 7.69 12.40 -2.34
C VAL A 71 6.30 11.82 -2.12
N MET A 72 5.66 12.11 -0.98
CA MET A 72 4.29 11.65 -0.73
C MET A 72 3.28 12.21 -1.73
N HIS A 73 3.38 13.49 -2.10
CA HIS A 73 2.51 14.07 -3.12
C HIS A 73 2.67 13.36 -4.47
N GLN A 74 3.91 13.10 -4.90
CA GLN A 74 4.17 12.36 -6.13
C GLN A 74 3.60 10.94 -6.06
N MET A 75 3.87 10.21 -4.97
CA MET A 75 3.34 8.85 -4.78
C MET A 75 1.81 8.80 -4.80
N GLU A 76 1.15 9.78 -4.18
CA GLU A 76 -0.31 9.88 -4.18
C GLU A 76 -0.87 10.19 -5.57
N GLU A 77 -0.23 11.10 -6.30
CA GLU A 77 -0.62 11.42 -7.69
C GLU A 77 -0.54 10.17 -8.58
N PHE A 78 0.57 9.43 -8.51
CA PHE A 78 0.72 8.17 -9.23
C PHE A 78 -0.32 7.12 -8.80
N ARG A 79 -0.60 7.03 -7.50
CA ARG A 79 -1.61 6.11 -6.95
C ARG A 79 -2.99 6.42 -7.53
N CYS A 80 -3.45 7.67 -7.46
CA CYS A 80 -4.75 8.08 -7.95
C CYS A 80 -4.88 7.87 -9.46
N ALA A 81 -3.86 8.25 -10.24
CA ALA A 81 -3.84 8.06 -11.69
C ALA A 81 -3.98 6.57 -12.09
N SER A 82 -3.40 5.66 -11.31
CA SER A 82 -3.47 4.22 -11.59
C SER A 82 -4.91 3.68 -11.56
N PHE A 83 -5.78 4.22 -10.70
CA PHE A 83 -7.17 3.80 -10.58
C PHE A 83 -8.09 4.41 -11.65
N GLU A 84 -7.79 5.62 -12.13
CA GLU A 84 -8.56 6.25 -13.22
C GLU A 84 -8.38 5.49 -14.54
N VAL A 85 -7.16 5.01 -14.81
CA VAL A 85 -6.88 4.15 -15.96
C VAL A 85 -7.72 2.87 -15.90
N GLU A 86 -7.90 2.27 -14.73
CA GLU A 86 -8.74 1.08 -14.56
C GLU A 86 -10.23 1.37 -14.80
N LYS A 87 -10.76 2.47 -14.25
CA LYS A 87 -12.15 2.88 -14.48
C LYS A 87 -12.44 3.07 -15.98
N SER A 88 -11.51 3.68 -16.72
CA SER A 88 -11.65 3.90 -18.17
C SER A 88 -11.64 2.60 -18.99
N LYS A 89 -10.82 1.62 -18.59
CA LYS A 89 -10.75 0.29 -19.23
C LYS A 89 -12.00 -0.55 -18.94
N LEU A 90 -12.55 -0.45 -17.73
CA LEU A 90 -13.74 -1.19 -17.32
C LEU A 90 -15.01 -0.67 -18.03
N SER A 91 -15.11 0.64 -18.25
CA SER A 91 -16.19 1.27 -19.02
C SER A 91 -16.20 0.80 -20.48
N LYS A 92 -15.02 0.77 -21.14
CA LYS A 92 -14.88 0.29 -22.52
C LYS A 92 -15.20 -1.20 -22.68
N LYS A 93 -15.05 -2.01 -21.63
CA LYS A 93 -15.35 -3.46 -21.66
C LYS A 93 -16.86 -3.77 -21.57
N LYS A 94 -17.65 -2.90 -20.93
CA LYS A 94 -19.12 -3.03 -20.87
C LYS A 94 -19.83 -2.69 -22.18
N GLN A 95 -19.13 -2.09 -23.14
CA GLN A 95 -19.71 -1.56 -24.37
C GLN A 95 -19.39 -2.41 -25.61
N LYS A 96 -19.26 -3.74 -25.45
CA LYS A 96 -19.28 -4.68 -26.58
C LYS A 96 -20.73 -5.16 -26.74
N PRO A 97 -21.48 -4.69 -27.75
CA PRO A 97 -22.89 -5.02 -27.90
C PRO A 97 -23.06 -6.50 -28.26
N LEU A 98 -24.08 -7.12 -27.67
CA LEU A 98 -24.65 -8.39 -28.08
C LEU A 98 -25.16 -8.21 -29.52
N ILE A 99 -24.39 -8.67 -30.51
CA ILE A 99 -24.83 -8.66 -31.90
C ILE A 99 -26.02 -9.63 -31.98
N VAL A 100 -27.19 -9.05 -32.24
CA VAL A 100 -28.45 -9.73 -32.47
C VAL A 100 -28.27 -10.69 -33.64
N ALA A 101 -28.33 -11.99 -33.38
CA ALA A 101 -28.48 -12.99 -34.43
C ALA A 101 -29.94 -12.92 -34.91
N SER A 102 -30.17 -12.15 -35.97
CA SER A 102 -31.39 -12.27 -36.78
C SER A 102 -31.40 -13.66 -37.41
N ILE A 103 -32.48 -14.39 -37.13
CA ILE A 103 -32.81 -15.68 -37.71
C ILE A 103 -33.40 -15.39 -39.10
N GLU A 104 -32.76 -15.87 -40.15
CA GLU A 104 -33.37 -16.23 -41.43
C GLU A 104 -33.15 -17.72 -41.67
#